data_AF-A0A1I2DHL2-F1
#
_entry.id   AF-A0A1I2DHL2-F1
#
_cell.length_a   1.000
_cell.length_b   1.000
_cell.length_c   1.000
_cell.angle_alpha   90.00
_cell.angle_beta   90.00
_cell.angle_gamma   90.00
#
_symmetry.space_group_name_H-M   'P 1'
#
loop_
_entity.id
_entity.type
_entity.pdbx_description
1 polymer ?
#
loop_
_entity_poly.entity_id
_entity_poly.type
_entity_poly.pdbx_seq_one_letter_code
_entity_poly.pdbx_strand_id
1 'polypeptide(L)' 'MVLPVGSDDVTRINTQTRVIAVWMPNTNATGEGVWGSYRVSVDEVERQTGYDLLSNVPESVQRVIEAGSDGTRIQ' A
#
# COMPACT_ATOMS: atom_id res chain seq x y z
N MET A 1 -1.25 5.02 -0.21
CA MET A 1 -0.80 5.48 -1.54
C MET A 1 -0.49 6.97 -1.47
N VAL A 2 0.51 7.45 -2.21
CA VAL A 2 0.93 8.86 -2.19
C VAL A 2 0.87 9.44 -3.62
N LEU A 3 0.07 10.48 -3.82
CA LEU A 3 -0.03 11.25 -5.06
C LEU A 3 0.12 12.75 -4.78
N PRO A 4 0.71 13.53 -5.69
CA PRO A 4 0.57 14.99 -5.68
C PRO A 4 -0.90 15.41 -5.80
N VAL A 5 -1.24 16.60 -5.32
CA VAL A 5 -2.59 17.17 -5.47
C VAL A 5 -2.94 17.32 -6.96
N GLY A 6 -4.14 16.90 -7.36
CA GLY A 6 -4.61 16.95 -8.75
C GLY A 6 -6.00 16.34 -8.93
N SER A 7 -6.43 16.21 -10.18
CA SER A 7 -7.68 15.54 -10.60
C SER A 7 -7.36 14.20 -11.29
N ASP A 8 -8.39 13.40 -11.58
CA ASP A 8 -8.29 12.15 -12.35
C ASP A 8 -7.27 11.14 -11.79
N ASP A 9 -7.31 10.92 -10.47
CA ASP A 9 -6.30 10.16 -9.71
C ASP A 9 -5.90 8.83 -10.32
N VAL A 10 -6.86 8.05 -10.85
CA VAL A 10 -6.63 6.75 -11.49
C VAL A 10 -5.65 6.86 -12.66
N THR A 11 -5.74 7.93 -13.45
CA THR A 11 -4.87 8.15 -14.62
C THR A 11 -3.44 8.53 -14.24
N ARG A 12 -3.24 8.97 -12.99
CA ARG A 12 -1.95 9.42 -12.45
C ARG A 12 -1.21 8.30 -11.70
N ILE A 13 -1.84 7.13 -11.55
CA ILE A 13 -1.25 5.96 -10.93
C ILE A 13 -0.37 5.25 -11.96
N ASN A 14 0.89 5.05 -11.61
CA ASN A 14 1.83 4.30 -12.42
C ASN A 14 2.71 3.41 -11.54
N THR A 15 3.59 2.64 -12.16
CA THR A 15 4.47 1.69 -11.48
C THR A 15 5.48 2.34 -10.51
N GLN A 16 5.64 3.67 -10.55
CA GLN A 16 6.49 4.44 -9.62
C GLN A 16 5.69 5.05 -8.47
N THR A 17 4.36 4.94 -8.48
CA THR A 17 3.52 5.45 -7.40
C THR A 17 3.81 4.67 -6.11
N ARG A 18 4.21 5.40 -5.06
CA ARG A 18 4.48 4.80 -3.76
C ARG A 18 3.17 4.38 -3.08
N VAL A 19 3.04 3.10 -2.77
CA VAL A 19 1.93 2.52 -2.01
C VAL A 19 2.45 2.06 -0.66
N ILE A 20 1.70 2.35 0.41
CA ILE A 20 2.03 1.97 1.78
C ILE A 20 0.80 1.26 2.32
N ALA A 21 0.92 -0.04 2.60
CA ALA A 21 -0.07 -0.83 3.28
C ALA A 21 0.46 -1.23 4.66
N VAL A 22 -0.43 -1.32 5.65
CA VAL A 22 -0.10 -1.66 7.04
C VAL A 22 -1.11 -2.65 7.57
N TRP A 23 -0.63 -3.66 8.29
CA TRP A 23 -1.48 -4.66 8.96
C TRP A 23 -1.15 -4.68 10.46
N MET A 24 -2.01 -4.07 11.26
CA MET A 24 -1.75 -3.83 12.68
C MET A 24 -2.66 -4.69 13.56
N PRO A 25 -2.13 -5.44 14.53
CA PRO A 25 -2.94 -6.09 15.55
C PRO A 25 -3.73 -5.04 16.35
N ASN A 26 -5.02 -5.28 16.62
CA ASN A 26 -5.83 -4.37 17.42
C ASN A 26 -5.62 -4.61 18.93
N THR A 27 -4.46 -4.18 19.45
CA THR A 27 -4.10 -4.31 20.87
C THR A 27 -3.45 -3.03 21.39
N ASN A 28 -3.48 -2.80 22.71
CA ASN A 28 -2.84 -1.63 23.30
C ASN A 28 -1.32 -1.58 23.06
N ALA A 29 -0.65 -2.74 23.06
CA ALA A 29 0.78 -2.84 22.78
C ALA A 29 1.14 -2.33 21.38
N THR A 30 0.23 -2.44 20.42
CA THR A 30 0.42 -1.94 19.06
C THR A 30 0.63 -0.42 19.05
N GLY A 31 -0.09 0.31 19.90
CA GLY A 31 -0.03 1.77 19.99
C GLY A 31 1.28 2.31 20.58
N GLU A 32 2.05 1.46 21.26
CA GLU A 32 3.36 1.81 21.83
C GLU A 32 4.50 1.65 20.80
N GLY A 33 4.26 0.92 19.71
CA GLY A 33 5.25 0.64 18.66
C GLY A 33 5.28 1.69 17.54
N VAL A 34 6.32 1.62 16.69
CA VAL A 34 6.42 2.45 15.49
C VAL A 34 5.54 1.87 14.38
N TRP A 35 4.58 2.63 13.84
CA TRP A 35 3.64 2.16 12.81
C TRP A 35 4.32 1.48 11.60
N GLY A 36 5.54 1.92 11.27
CA GLY A 36 6.33 1.41 10.16
C GLY A 36 6.75 -0.06 10.30
N SER A 37 6.74 -0.63 11.51
CA SER A 37 7.00 -2.06 11.72
C SER A 37 5.88 -2.97 11.21
N TYR A 38 4.71 -2.40 10.93
CA TYR A 38 3.53 -3.15 10.46
C TYR A 38 3.33 -3.06 8.94
N ARG A 39 4.31 -2.55 8.21
CA ARG A 39 4.22 -2.43 6.75
C ARG A 39 4.17 -3.81 6.10
N VAL A 40 3.26 -3.94 5.16
CA VAL A 40 3.07 -5.14 4.34
C VAL A 40 2.87 -4.72 2.88
N SER A 41 2.85 -5.68 1.97
CA SER A 41 2.42 -5.47 0.59
C SER A 41 0.89 -5.34 0.53
N VAL A 42 0.34 -4.83 -0.59
CA VAL A 42 -1.12 -4.84 -0.79
C VAL A 42 -1.60 -6.27 -1.00
N ASP A 43 -0.83 -7.08 -1.74
CA ASP A 43 -1.09 -8.52 -1.93
C ASP A 43 -1.30 -9.26 -0.60
N GLU A 44 -0.55 -8.90 0.44
CA GLU A 44 -0.70 -9.47 1.79
C GLU A 44 -2.06 -9.13 2.39
N VAL A 45 -2.49 -7.88 2.26
CA VAL A 45 -3.80 -7.41 2.76
C VAL A 45 -4.93 -8.09 2.02
N GLU A 46 -4.84 -8.19 0.69
CA GLU A 46 -5.83 -8.86 -0.14
C GLU A 46 -5.93 -10.34 0.18
N ARG A 47 -4.80 -11.02 0.37
CA ARG A 47 -4.78 -12.42 0.79
C ARG A 47 -5.44 -12.64 2.14
N GLN A 48 -5.30 -11.70 3.08
CA GLN A 48 -5.92 -11.81 4.40
C GLN A 48 -7.41 -11.43 4.42
N THR A 49 -7.85 -10.57 3.50
CA THR A 49 -9.22 -10.01 3.52
C THR A 49 -10.14 -10.60 2.47
N GLY A 50 -9.59 -11.14 1.37
CA GLY A 50 -10.33 -11.58 0.20
C GLY A 50 -10.80 -10.46 -0.73
N TYR A 51 -10.30 -9.23 -0.55
CA TYR A 51 -10.63 -8.09 -1.41
C TYR A 51 -9.66 -7.93 -2.57
N ASP A 52 -10.13 -7.21 -3.59
CA ASP A 52 -9.35 -6.68 -4.72
C ASP A 52 -9.29 -5.15 -4.56
N LEU A 53 -8.19 -4.68 -3.99
CA LEU A 53 -7.91 -3.28 -3.73
C LEU A 53 -7.28 -2.66 -4.98
N LEU A 54 -7.48 -1.36 -5.17
CA LEU A 54 -6.97 -0.66 -6.35
C LEU A 54 -7.46 -1.25 -7.70
N SER A 55 -8.55 -2.03 -7.69
CA SER A 55 -9.13 -2.70 -8.87
C SER A 55 -9.44 -1.81 -10.08
N ASN A 56 -9.55 -0.49 -9.89
CA ASN A 56 -9.71 0.49 -10.98
C ASN A 56 -8.38 0.87 -11.67
N VAL A 57 -7.24 0.45 -11.15
CA VAL A 57 -5.90 0.64 -11.73
C VAL A 57 -5.66 -0.46 -12.79
N PRO A 58 -4.98 -0.19 -13.91
CA PRO A 58 -4.63 -1.24 -14.85
C PRO A 58 -3.85 -2.40 -14.19
N GLU A 59 -4.22 -3.64 -14.50
CA GLU A 59 -3.65 -4.85 -13.87
C GLU A 59 -2.11 -4.92 -13.97
N SER A 60 -1.53 -4.43 -15.07
CA SER A 60 -0.07 -4.36 -15.23
C SER A 60 0.61 -3.42 -14.23
N VAL A 61 -0.10 -2.38 -13.77
CA VAL A 61 0.38 -1.44 -12.76
C VAL A 61 0.13 -2.01 -11.36
N GLN A 62 -1.05 -2.59 -11.11
CA GLN A 62 -1.40 -3.31 -9.87
C GLN A 62 -0.30 -4.31 -9.47
N ARG A 63 0.06 -5.23 -10.38
CA ARG A 63 1.12 -6.24 -10.15
C ARG A 63 2.46 -5.67 -9.68
N VAL A 64 2.79 -4.42 -10.01
CA VAL A 64 4.03 -3.78 -9.57
C VAL A 64 3.85 -3.08 -8.24
N ILE A 65 2.75 -2.34 -8.04
CA ILE A 65 2.54 -1.52 -6.85
C ILE A 65 1.98 -2.31 -5.66
N GLU A 66 1.39 -3.48 -5.90
CA GLU A 66 0.77 -4.33 -4.88
C GLU A 66 1.70 -5.39 -4.31
N ALA A 67 2.66 -5.87 -5.11
CA ALA A 67 3.64 -6.88 -4.69
C ALA A 67 4.71 -6.35 -3.72
N GLY A 68 5.02 -5.05 -3.77
CA GLY A 68 6.05 -4.43 -2.96
C GLY A 68 5.57 -4.05 -1.55
N SER A 69 6.33 -4.43 -0.52
CA SER A 69 6.24 -3.76 0.78
C SER A 69 7.02 -2.43 0.71
N ASP A 70 6.46 -1.34 1.23
CA ASP A 70 7.12 -0.04 1.21
C ASP A 70 8.42 -0.03 2.06
N GLY A 71 9.56 -0.22 1.39
CA GLY A 71 10.87 -0.04 1.98
C GLY A 71 11.16 1.45 2.14
N THR A 72 11.39 1.92 3.37
CA THR A 72 11.92 3.28 3.57
C THR A 72 13.26 3.36 2.87
N ARG A 73 13.34 3.99 1.70
CA ARG A 73 14.61 4.54 1.21
C ARG A 73 14.87 5.78 2.07
N ILE A 74 15.45 5.55 3.24
CA ILE A 74 16.09 6.62 4.01
C ILE A 74 17.26 7.12 3.14
N GLN A 75 17.08 8.29 2.53
CA GLN A 75 18.19 9.14 2.12
C GLN A 75 18.54 10.03 3.30
#